data_AF-A0A7V0NEG1-F1
#
_entry.id   AF-A0A7V0NEG1-F1
#
_cell.length_a   1.000
_cell.length_b   1.000
_cell.length_c   1.000
_cell.angle_alpha   90.00
_cell.angle_beta   90.00
_cell.angle_gamma   90.00
#
_symmetry.space_group_name_H-M   'P 1'
#
loop_
_entity.id
_entity.type
_entity.pdbx_description
1 polymer ?
#
loop_
_entity_poly.entity_id
_entity_poly.type
_entity_poly.pdbx_seq_one_letter_code
_entity_poly.pdbx_strand_id
1 'polypeptide(L)'
;FTTVKNLIKNWFLPWIKRVYQGVYHDFKTELQNFLQTHQRLLPIYRILRTNGPDHAKKFEVGVFIKGEMWGKGIANSRKKAEQIAAKEALERLKR
;
A
#
# COMPACT_ATOMS: atom_id res chain seq x y z
N PHE A 1 -19.49 26.01 -20.42
CA PHE A 1 -18.54 25.04 -19.81
C PHE A 1 -18.17 25.36 -18.35
N THR A 2 -18.20 26.62 -17.91
CA THR A 2 -17.85 27.06 -16.53
C THR A 2 -18.84 26.58 -15.46
N THR A 3 -20.14 26.56 -15.80
CA THR A 3 -21.24 26.23 -14.88
C THR A 3 -21.20 24.77 -14.41
N VAL A 4 -20.93 23.82 -15.32
CA VAL A 4 -20.84 22.39 -15.00
C VAL A 4 -19.61 22.10 -14.12
N LYS A 5 -18.48 22.76 -14.39
CA LYS A 5 -17.24 22.61 -13.62
C LYS A 5 -17.41 23.09 -12.17
N ASN A 6 -18.17 24.17 -11.97
CA ASN A 6 -18.49 24.70 -10.63
C ASN A 6 -19.48 23.82 -9.88
N LEU A 7 -20.47 23.23 -10.57
CA LEU A 7 -21.42 22.28 -9.98
C LEU A 7 -20.72 21.01 -9.47
N ILE A 8 -19.85 20.42 -10.31
CA ILE A 8 -19.07 19.23 -9.92
C ILE A 8 -18.18 19.54 -8.73
N LYS A 9 -17.49 20.68 -8.72
CA LYS A 9 -16.66 21.09 -7.58
C LYS A 9 -17.49 21.25 -6.31
N ASN A 10 -18.59 21.99 -6.35
CA ASN A 10 -19.36 22.28 -5.13
C ASN A 10 -20.04 21.05 -4.55
N TRP A 11 -20.46 20.09 -5.38
CA TRP A 11 -21.13 18.89 -4.91
C TRP A 11 -20.16 17.79 -4.47
N PHE A 12 -19.06 17.60 -5.22
CA PHE A 12 -18.13 16.50 -4.94
C PHE A 12 -17.03 16.88 -3.96
N LEU A 13 -16.58 18.14 -3.86
CA LEU A 13 -15.46 18.50 -2.96
C LEU A 13 -15.75 18.21 -1.47
N PRO A 14 -16.95 18.47 -0.92
CA PRO A 14 -17.25 18.11 0.47
C PRO A 14 -17.23 16.59 0.70
N TRP A 15 -17.67 15.82 -0.30
CA TRP A 15 -17.66 14.36 -0.25
C TRP A 15 -16.24 13.79 -0.38
N ILE A 16 -15.46 14.27 -1.35
CA ILE A 16 -14.05 13.90 -1.54
C ILE A 16 -13.25 14.23 -0.28
N LYS A 17 -13.42 15.41 0.32
CA LYS A 17 -12.73 15.78 1.57
C LYS A 17 -13.04 14.80 2.71
N ARG A 18 -14.28 14.33 2.81
CA ARG A 18 -14.71 13.36 3.82
C ARG A 18 -14.10 11.97 3.58
N VAL A 19 -14.03 11.54 2.32
CA VAL A 19 -13.33 10.31 1.95
C VAL A 19 -11.82 10.45 2.21
N TYR A 20 -11.22 11.60 1.91
CA TYR A 20 -9.78 11.86 2.05
C TYR A 20 -9.27 11.74 3.49
N GLN A 21 -10.07 12.14 4.48
CA GLN A 21 -9.70 12.03 5.90
C GLN A 21 -9.55 10.58 6.40
N GLY A 22 -9.98 9.59 5.62
CA GLY A 22 -9.80 8.16 5.90
C GLY A 22 -9.06 7.40 4.80
N VAL A 23 -8.37 8.08 3.87
CA VAL A 23 -7.69 7.40 2.75
C VAL A 23 -6.54 6.56 3.29
N TYR A 24 -6.79 5.26 3.34
CA TYR A 24 -5.77 4.24 3.46
C TYR A 24 -4.85 4.35 2.25
N HIS A 25 -3.61 4.79 2.46
CA HIS A 25 -2.63 4.86 1.39
C HIS A 25 -2.26 3.44 0.94
N ASP A 26 -2.56 3.11 -0.31
CA ASP A 26 -2.36 1.76 -0.87
C ASP A 26 -0.95 1.63 -1.46
N PHE A 27 0.02 1.41 -0.57
CA PHE A 27 1.42 1.20 -0.93
C PHE A 27 1.64 -0.05 -1.79
N LYS A 28 0.77 -1.07 -1.71
CA LYS A 28 0.87 -2.22 -2.61
C LYS A 28 0.63 -1.84 -4.05
N THR A 29 -0.48 -1.14 -4.30
CA THR A 29 -0.85 -0.69 -5.64
C THR A 29 0.20 0.28 -6.18
N GLU A 30 0.70 1.19 -5.33
CA GLU A 30 1.77 2.10 -5.71
C GLU A 30 3.07 1.35 -6.06
N LEU A 31 3.49 0.37 -5.24
CA LEU A 31 4.69 -0.44 -5.52
C LEU A 31 4.55 -1.22 -6.82
N GLN A 32 3.40 -1.83 -7.05
CA GLN A 32 3.13 -2.57 -8.29
C GLN A 32 3.24 -1.65 -9.51
N ASN A 33 2.59 -0.49 -9.48
CA ASN A 33 2.65 0.47 -10.58
C ASN A 33 4.07 0.99 -10.82
N PHE A 34 4.82 1.24 -9.75
CA PHE A 34 6.22 1.67 -9.83
C PHE A 34 7.07 0.60 -10.54
N LEU A 35 6.98 -0.66 -10.10
CA LEU A 35 7.77 -1.76 -10.65
C LEU A 35 7.40 -2.12 -12.09
N GLN A 36 6.11 -2.07 -12.43
CA GLN A 36 5.65 -2.32 -13.79
C GLN A 36 6.14 -1.23 -14.74
N THR A 37 6.05 0.04 -14.34
CA THR A 37 6.47 1.18 -15.17
C THR A 37 7.99 1.21 -15.39
N HIS A 38 8.78 0.98 -14.34
CA HIS A 38 10.24 1.19 -14.41
C HIS A 38 11.03 -0.07 -14.79
N GLN A 39 10.57 -1.25 -14.36
CA GLN A 39 11.38 -2.47 -14.44
C GLN A 39 10.65 -3.66 -15.09
N ARG A 40 9.34 -3.52 -15.41
CA ARG A 40 8.47 -4.60 -15.88
C ARG A 40 8.47 -5.82 -14.94
N LEU A 41 8.51 -5.57 -13.63
CA LEU A 41 8.53 -6.60 -12.59
C LEU A 41 7.26 -6.58 -11.74
N LEU A 42 7.02 -7.68 -11.03
CA LEU A 42 5.96 -7.81 -10.04
C LEU A 42 6.55 -8.08 -8.65
N PRO A 43 6.03 -7.43 -7.60
CA PRO A 43 6.42 -7.73 -6.23
C PRO A 43 5.77 -9.05 -5.77
N ILE A 44 6.53 -9.89 -5.07
CA ILE A 44 6.07 -11.16 -4.48
C ILE A 44 6.03 -11.00 -2.97
N TYR A 45 4.90 -11.28 -2.34
CA TYR A 45 4.77 -11.21 -0.88
C TYR A 45 4.82 -12.61 -0.27
N ARG A 46 5.56 -12.77 0.83
CA ARG A 46 5.63 -14.03 1.59
C ARG A 46 5.50 -13.77 3.08
N ILE A 47 4.72 -14.60 3.76
CA ILE A 47 4.68 -14.62 5.23
C ILE A 47 5.99 -15.24 5.70
N LEU A 48 6.77 -14.48 6.45
CA LEU A 48 8.02 -14.95 7.04
C LEU A 48 7.76 -15.61 8.39
N ARG A 49 6.81 -15.05 9.16
CA ARG A 49 6.50 -15.52 10.51
C ARG A 49 5.08 -15.16 10.91
N THR A 50 4.46 -16.02 11.70
CA THR A 50 3.18 -15.74 12.37
C THR A 50 3.30 -16.12 13.84
N ASN A 51 3.12 -15.15 14.73
CA ASN A 51 3.34 -15.33 16.17
C ASN A 51 2.21 -14.73 17.01
N GLY A 52 2.04 -15.23 18.24
CA GLY A 52 1.09 -14.70 19.21
C GLY A 52 -0.24 -15.47 19.28
N PRO A 53 -0.99 -15.32 20.38
CA PRO A 53 -2.29 -15.96 20.55
C PRO A 53 -3.29 -15.41 19.54
N ASP A 54 -4.39 -16.12 19.27
CA ASP A 54 -5.31 -15.76 18.18
C ASP A 54 -5.85 -14.32 18.26
N HIS A 55 -6.07 -13.81 19.47
CA HIS A 55 -6.53 -12.44 19.71
C HIS A 55 -5.42 -11.36 19.58
N ALA A 56 -4.14 -11.75 19.47
CA ALA A 56 -2.98 -10.86 19.35
C ALA A 56 -1.97 -11.37 18.31
N LYS A 57 -2.46 -12.05 17.27
CA LYS A 57 -1.62 -12.64 16.22
C LYS A 57 -0.92 -11.55 15.43
N LYS A 58 0.40 -11.65 15.31
CA LYS A 58 1.26 -10.80 14.48
C LYS A 58 1.71 -11.58 13.26
N PHE A 59 1.54 -10.96 12.11
CA PHE A 59 2.01 -11.43 10.81
C PHE A 59 3.23 -10.62 10.43
N GLU A 60 4.32 -11.33 10.14
CA GLU A 60 5.53 -10.79 9.55
C GLU A 60 5.55 -11.18 8.08
N VAL A 61 5.65 -10.19 7.19
CA VAL A 61 5.60 -10.38 5.74
C VAL A 61 6.80 -9.68 5.12
N GLY A 62 7.47 -10.37 4.20
CA GLY A 62 8.49 -9.78 3.33
C GLY A 62 7.92 -9.55 1.93
N VAL A 63 8.32 -8.45 1.30
CA VAL A 63 8.13 -8.22 -0.15
C VAL A 63 9.45 -8.48 -0.87
N PHE A 64 9.35 -9.24 -1.96
CA PHE A 64 10.48 -9.70 -2.74
C PHE A 64 10.36 -9.22 -4.18
N ILE A 65 11.46 -8.75 -4.75
CA ILE A 65 11.57 -8.32 -6.14
C ILE A 65 12.78 -9.03 -6.71
N LYS A 66 12.62 -9.77 -7.82
CA LYS A 66 13.67 -10.64 -8.39
C LYS A 66 14.30 -11.62 -7.38
N GLY A 67 13.52 -12.08 -6.40
CA GLY A 67 13.98 -13.04 -5.39
C GLY A 67 14.72 -12.41 -4.19
N GLU A 68 15.05 -11.13 -4.25
CA GLU A 68 15.65 -10.40 -3.13
C GLU A 68 14.57 -9.75 -2.27
N MET A 69 14.81 -9.63 -0.96
CA MET A 69 13.88 -8.95 -0.05
C MET A 69 14.11 -7.44 -0.08
N TRP A 70 13.07 -6.68 -0.41
CA TRP A 70 13.12 -5.23 -0.52
C TRP A 70 12.43 -4.49 0.62
N GLY A 71 11.56 -5.17 1.36
CA GLY A 71 10.92 -4.61 2.56
C GLY A 71 10.27 -5.69 3.41
N LYS A 72 10.01 -5.35 4.68
CA LYS A 72 9.42 -6.23 5.68
C LYS A 72 8.40 -5.46 6.52
N GLY A 73 7.23 -6.04 6.71
CA GLY A 73 6.16 -5.46 7.51
C GLY A 73 5.66 -6.41 8.58
N ILE A 74 5.39 -5.87 9.77
CA ILE A 74 4.80 -6.60 10.89
C ILE A 74 3.51 -5.92 11.29
N ALA A 75 2.40 -6.67 11.32
CA ALA A 75 1.12 -6.14 11.77
C ALA A 75 0.20 -7.23 12.34
N ASN A 76 -0.90 -6.82 12.96
CA ASN A 76 -1.94 -7.71 13.47
C ASN A 76 -2.82 -8.37 12.38
N SER A 77 -2.61 -8.00 11.11
CA SER A 77 -3.27 -8.63 9.97
C SER A 77 -2.28 -8.74 8.82
N ARG A 78 -2.44 -9.81 8.03
CA ARG A 78 -1.64 -10.03 6.82
C ARG A 78 -1.68 -8.83 5.87
N LYS A 79 -2.88 -8.29 5.60
CA LYS A 79 -3.07 -7.15 4.68
C LYS A 79 -2.26 -5.92 5.13
N LYS A 80 -2.28 -5.60 6.42
CA LYS A 80 -1.55 -4.45 6.97
C LYS A 80 -0.03 -4.70 6.98
N ALA A 81 0.40 -5.93 7.26
CA ALA A 81 1.81 -6.31 7.21
C ALA A 81 2.37 -6.18 5.78
N GLU A 82 1.62 -6.66 4.78
CA GLU A 82 2.01 -6.53 3.37
C GLU A 82 2.10 -5.05 2.94
N GLN A 83 1.23 -4.18 3.43
CA GLN A 83 1.24 -2.74 3.11
C GLN A 83 2.43 -2.01 3.73
N ILE A 84 2.84 -2.40 4.94
CA ILE A 84 4.07 -1.91 5.57
C ILE A 84 5.29 -2.38 4.79
N ALA A 85 5.34 -3.66 4.38
CA ALA A 85 6.43 -4.19 3.55
C ALA A 85 6.52 -3.45 2.21
N ALA A 86 5.38 -3.16 1.58
CA ALA A 86 5.31 -2.41 0.33
C ALA A 86 5.84 -0.98 0.48
N LYS A 87 5.48 -0.31 1.59
CA LYS A 87 5.97 1.03 1.92
C LYS A 87 7.50 1.06 2.04
N GLU A 88 8.08 0.14 2.80
CA GLU A 88 9.54 0.07 2.98
C GLU A 88 10.25 -0.18 1.64
N ALA A 89 9.73 -1.10 0.81
CA ALA A 89 10.29 -1.34 -0.52
C ALA A 89 10.21 -0.11 -1.43
N LEU A 90 9.09 0.63 -1.42
CA LEU A 90 8.95 1.89 -2.16
C LEU A 90 9.94 2.95 -1.70
N GLU A 91 10.11 3.12 -0.39
CA GLU A 91 11.09 4.06 0.19
C GLU A 91 12.51 3.70 -0.23
N ARG A 92 12.84 2.41 -0.26
CA ARG A 92 14.15 1.91 -0.71
C ARG A 92 14.37 2.08 -2.21
N LEU A 93 13.34 1.92 -3.04
CA LEU A 93 13.42 2.06 -4.50
C LEU A 93 13.46 3.51 -4.99
N LYS A 94 12.88 4.44 -4.22
CA LYS A 94 12.84 5.88 -4.56
C LYS A 94 14.02 6.67 -3.98
N ARG A 95 14.86 6.03 -3.18
CA ARG A 95 16.09 6.62 -2.65
C ARG A 95 17.20 6.55 -3.70
#